data_AF-A0A409VV46-F1
#
_entry.id   AF-A0A409VV46-F1
#
_cell.length_a   1.000
_cell.length_b   1.000
_cell.length_c   1.000
_cell.angle_alpha   90.00
_cell.angle_beta   90.00
_cell.angle_gamma   90.00
#
_symmetry.space_group_name_H-M   'P 1'
#
loop_
_entity.id
_entity.type
_entity.pdbx_description
1 polymer ?
#
loop_
_entity_poly.entity_id
_entity_poly.type
_entity_poly.pdbx_seq_one_letter_code
_entity_poly.pdbx_strand_id
1 'polypeptide(L)'
;MSREEKRADVERAYQIQSDAAVQGAARFFAIGLGTAVILNHLSPFFRRQTLAMKGFFVTTFTVTGLVFYAERALLEHENIRRREENLIRKEARLDLARRGLVPTETEIAKWKAEKVQKDNEGP
;
A
#
# COMPACT_ATOMS: atom_id res chain seq x y z
N MET A 1 2.47 21.35 3.30
CA MET A 1 1.60 20.44 2.53
C MET A 1 0.25 21.12 2.34
N SER A 2 -0.08 21.48 1.10
CA SER A 2 -1.37 22.09 0.73
C SER A 2 -2.50 21.05 0.82
N ARG A 3 -3.76 21.50 0.85
CA ARG A 3 -4.93 20.59 0.82
C ARG A 3 -4.96 19.75 -0.46
N GLU A 4 -4.46 20.30 -1.56
CA GLU A 4 -4.40 19.64 -2.86
C GLU A 4 -3.37 18.51 -2.86
N GLU A 5 -2.19 18.76 -2.30
CA GLU A 5 -1.15 17.72 -2.15
C GLU A 5 -1.64 16.56 -1.27
N LYS A 6 -2.37 16.85 -0.18
CA LYS A 6 -2.96 15.80 0.67
C LYS A 6 -3.99 14.96 -0.08
N ARG A 7 -4.83 15.59 -0.90
CA ARG A 7 -5.82 14.88 -1.72
C ARG A 7 -5.15 14.01 -2.77
N ALA A 8 -4.13 14.53 -3.45
CA ALA A 8 -3.39 13.77 -4.45
C ALA A 8 -2.67 12.54 -3.85
N ASP A 9 -2.14 12.67 -2.63
CA ASP A 9 -1.50 11.57 -1.90
C ASP A 9 -2.51 10.47 -1.52
N VAL A 10 -3.67 10.86 -0.98
CA VAL A 10 -4.76 9.92 -0.65
C VAL A 10 -5.29 9.22 -1.91
N GLU A 11 -5.49 9.96 -3.00
CA GLU A 11 -5.96 9.40 -4.27
C GLU A 11 -4.96 8.38 -4.83
N ARG A 12 -3.66 8.69 -4.77
CA ARG A 12 -2.61 7.77 -5.21
C ARG A 12 -2.57 6.51 -4.33
N ALA A 13 -2.66 6.65 -3.01
CA ALA A 13 -2.72 5.51 -2.10
C ALA A 13 -3.94 4.63 -2.37
N TYR A 14 -5.10 5.25 -2.64
CA TYR A 14 -6.33 4.54 -3.00
C TYR A 14 -6.19 3.75 -4.30
N GLN A 15 -5.60 4.34 -5.35
CA GLN A 15 -5.37 3.66 -6.63
C GLN A 15 -4.45 2.44 -6.48
N ILE A 16 -3.33 2.59 -5.76
CA ILE A 16 -2.42 1.48 -5.49
C ILE A 16 -3.13 0.35 -4.74
N GLN A 17 -3.94 0.71 -3.74
CA GLN A 17 -4.68 -0.24 -2.93
C GLN A 17 -5.76 -0.97 -3.74
N SER A 18 -6.53 -0.25 -4.56
CA SER A 18 -7.64 -0.81 -5.33
C SER A 18 -7.15 -1.72 -6.45
N ASP A 19 -6.11 -1.32 -7.18
CA ASP A 19 -5.49 -2.15 -8.23
C ASP A 19 -4.94 -3.47 -7.65
N ALA A 20 -4.25 -3.39 -6.51
CA ALA A 20 -3.77 -4.57 -5.81
C ALA A 20 -4.92 -5.45 -5.30
N ALA A 21 -5.99 -4.86 -4.75
CA ALA A 21 -7.17 -5.58 -4.31
C ALA A 21 -7.81 -6.38 -5.43
N VAL A 22 -8.03 -5.77 -6.60
CA VAL A 22 -8.64 -6.43 -7.77
C VAL A 22 -7.77 -7.59 -8.24
N GLN A 23 -6.45 -7.41 -8.30
CA GLN A 23 -5.52 -8.48 -8.64
C GLN A 23 -5.57 -9.64 -7.62
N GLY A 24 -5.58 -9.32 -6.33
CA GLY A 24 -5.69 -10.31 -5.25
C GLY A 24 -7.00 -11.09 -5.29
N ALA A 25 -8.10 -10.38 -5.50
CA ALA A 25 -9.44 -10.96 -5.65
C ALA A 25 -9.49 -11.95 -6.82
N ALA A 26 -9.01 -11.54 -8.00
CA ALA A 26 -9.01 -12.40 -9.19
C ALA A 26 -8.18 -13.67 -9.00
N ARG A 27 -6.98 -13.56 -8.40
CA ARG A 27 -6.11 -14.70 -8.10
C ARG A 27 -6.78 -15.68 -7.13
N PHE A 28 -7.32 -15.18 -6.03
CA PHE A 28 -7.94 -16.06 -5.03
C PHE A 28 -9.30 -16.59 -5.48
N PHE A 29 -10.03 -15.86 -6.32
CA PHE A 29 -11.22 -16.39 -6.99
C PHE A 29 -10.86 -17.63 -7.81
N ALA A 30 -9.81 -17.56 -8.63
CA ALA A 30 -9.35 -18.70 -9.43
C ALA A 30 -8.92 -19.88 -8.54
N ILE A 31 -8.22 -19.62 -7.43
CA ILE A 31 -7.84 -20.64 -6.45
C ILE A 31 -9.07 -21.27 -5.79
N GLY A 32 -10.01 -20.45 -5.33
CA GLY A 32 -11.23 -20.90 -4.65
C GLY A 32 -12.11 -21.73 -5.59
N LEU A 33 -12.26 -21.30 -6.84
CA LEU A 33 -13.01 -22.01 -7.87
C LEU A 33 -12.34 -23.33 -8.24
N GLY A 34 -11.02 -23.34 -8.48
CA GLY A 34 -10.27 -24.57 -8.72
C GLY A 34 -10.38 -25.56 -7.57
N THR A 35 -10.28 -25.08 -6.33
CA THR A 35 -10.43 -25.89 -5.12
C THR A 35 -11.85 -26.46 -5.01
N ALA A 36 -12.88 -25.65 -5.29
CA ALA A 36 -14.27 -26.10 -5.28
C ALA A 36 -14.55 -27.18 -6.34
N VAL A 37 -13.97 -27.06 -7.54
CA VAL A 37 -14.08 -28.07 -8.61
C VAL A 37 -13.42 -29.38 -8.18
N ILE A 38 -12.20 -29.32 -7.65
CA ILE A 38 -11.46 -30.49 -7.16
C ILE A 38 -12.22 -31.18 -6.02
N LEU A 39 -12.69 -30.43 -5.03
CA LEU A 39 -13.48 -30.95 -3.92
C LEU A 39 -14.79 -31.59 -4.39
N ASN A 40 -15.43 -31.01 -5.41
CA ASN A 40 -16.63 -31.57 -6.01
C ASN A 40 -16.36 -32.89 -6.76
N HIS A 41 -15.13 -33.17 -7.20
CA HIS A 41 -14.82 -34.46 -7.81
C HIS A 41 -14.39 -35.51 -6.77
N LEU A 42 -13.56 -35.11 -5.80
CA LEU A 42 -12.94 -36.03 -4.85
C LEU A 42 -13.80 -36.37 -3.64
N SER A 43 -14.65 -35.44 -3.17
CA SER A 43 -15.35 -35.60 -1.90
C SER A 43 -16.85 -35.86 -2.11
N PRO A 44 -17.38 -37.03 -1.68
CA PRO A 44 -18.82 -37.28 -1.70
C PRO A 44 -19.59 -36.34 -0.76
N PHE A 45 -18.93 -35.82 0.28
CA PHE A 45 -19.51 -34.83 1.18
C PHE A 45 -19.72 -33.48 0.49
N PHE A 46 -18.69 -32.95 -0.19
CA PHE A 46 -18.78 -31.65 -0.88
C PHE A 46 -19.72 -31.69 -2.09
N ARG A 47 -19.84 -32.83 -2.76
CA ARG A 47 -20.82 -33.05 -3.83
C ARG A 47 -22.26 -32.84 -3.37
N ARG A 48 -22.59 -33.30 -2.16
CA ARG A 48 -23.93 -33.21 -1.56
C ARG A 48 -24.27 -31.81 -1.03
N GLN A 49 -23.30 -30.90 -0.94
CA GLN A 49 -23.54 -29.53 -0.49
C GLN A 49 -24.30 -28.70 -1.52
N THR A 50 -25.07 -27.73 -1.04
CA THR A 50 -25.87 -26.83 -1.88
C THR A 50 -25.00 -25.91 -2.74
N LEU A 51 -25.57 -25.40 -3.83
CA LEU A 51 -24.88 -24.46 -4.71
C LEU A 51 -24.55 -23.14 -3.99
N ALA A 52 -25.42 -22.72 -3.06
CA ALA A 52 -25.19 -21.57 -2.19
C ALA A 52 -23.94 -21.75 -1.31
N MET A 53 -23.74 -22.93 -0.70
CA MET A 53 -22.57 -23.22 0.12
C MET A 53 -21.27 -23.17 -0.71
N LYS A 54 -21.31 -23.69 -1.94
CA LYS A 54 -20.16 -23.64 -2.88
C LYS A 54 -19.85 -22.21 -3.32
N GLY A 55 -20.89 -21.41 -3.60
CA GLY A 55 -20.75 -19.99 -3.89
C GLY A 55 -20.12 -19.24 -2.72
N PHE A 56 -20.62 -19.45 -1.50
CA PHE A 56 -20.06 -18.86 -0.28
C PHE A 56 -18.58 -19.20 -0.11
N PHE A 57 -18.21 -20.47 -0.31
CA PHE A 57 -16.81 -20.91 -0.25
C PHE A 57 -15.90 -20.14 -1.22
N VAL A 58 -16.29 -20.00 -2.48
CA VAL A 58 -15.51 -19.26 -3.49
C VAL A 58 -15.45 -17.76 -3.15
N THR A 59 -16.56 -17.17 -2.69
CA THR A 59 -16.60 -15.78 -2.26
C THR A 59 -15.67 -15.51 -1.09
N THR A 60 -15.59 -16.42 -0.10
CA THR A 60 -14.65 -16.29 1.02
C THR A 60 -13.21 -16.18 0.52
N PHE A 61 -12.78 -17.08 -0.36
CA PHE A 61 -11.44 -16.99 -0.97
C PHE A 61 -11.23 -15.64 -1.67
N THR A 62 -12.19 -15.22 -2.48
CA THR A 62 -12.12 -13.96 -3.25
C THR A 62 -11.95 -12.74 -2.34
N VAL A 63 -12.77 -12.63 -1.29
CA VAL A 63 -12.70 -11.53 -0.33
C VAL A 63 -11.39 -11.56 0.46
N THR A 64 -10.91 -12.74 0.84
CA THR A 64 -9.59 -12.89 1.46
C THR A 64 -8.49 -12.36 0.54
N GLY A 65 -8.46 -12.77 -0.73
CA GLY A 65 -7.47 -12.27 -1.68
C GLY A 65 -7.52 -10.76 -1.86
N LEU A 66 -8.73 -10.20 -1.93
CA LEU A 66 -8.97 -8.77 -2.06
C LEU A 66 -8.34 -7.98 -0.90
N VAL A 67 -8.64 -8.37 0.34
CA VAL A 67 -8.22 -7.64 1.54
C VAL A 67 -6.71 -7.74 1.74
N PHE A 68 -6.15 -8.95 1.68
CA PHE A 68 -4.71 -9.15 1.97
C PHE A 68 -3.81 -8.44 0.95
N TYR A 69 -4.20 -8.40 -0.33
CA TYR A 69 -3.41 -7.68 -1.33
C TYR A 69 -3.52 -6.16 -1.20
N ALA A 70 -4.73 -5.64 -0.92
CA ALA A 70 -4.92 -4.22 -0.62
C ALA A 70 -4.07 -3.79 0.59
N GLU A 71 -4.13 -4.54 1.69
CA GLU A 71 -3.37 -4.24 2.89
C GLU A 71 -1.85 -4.30 2.62
N ARG A 72 -1.38 -5.33 1.92
CA ARG A 72 0.04 -5.45 1.57
C ARG A 72 0.53 -4.26 0.74
N ALA A 73 -0.24 -3.85 -0.26
CA ALA A 73 0.13 -2.74 -1.13
C ALA A 73 0.16 -1.40 -0.36
N LEU A 74 -0.80 -1.18 0.53
CA LEU A 74 -0.83 0.01 1.37
C LEU A 74 0.36 0.05 2.34
N LEU A 75 0.66 -1.06 3.01
CA LEU A 75 1.81 -1.17 3.91
C LEU A 75 3.14 -0.98 3.18
N GLU A 76 3.27 -1.51 1.97
CA GLU A 76 4.45 -1.31 1.13
C GLU A 76 4.62 0.16 0.76
N HIS A 77 3.53 0.81 0.32
CA HIS A 77 3.52 2.24 0.03
C HIS A 77 3.93 3.08 1.25
N GLU A 78 3.30 2.85 2.41
CA GLU A 78 3.67 3.56 3.65
C GLU A 78 5.13 3.32 4.06
N ASN A 79 5.63 2.09 3.91
CA ASN A 79 7.02 1.76 4.24
C ASN A 79 8.01 2.50 3.34
N ILE A 80 7.72 2.64 2.05
CA ILE A 80 8.52 3.43 1.12
C ILE A 80 8.52 4.90 1.55
N ARG A 81 7.34 5.48 1.83
CA ARG A 81 7.22 6.88 2.29
C ARG A 81 7.99 7.13 3.59
N ARG A 82 7.86 6.25 4.58
CA ARG A 82 8.62 6.34 5.84
C ARG A 82 10.13 6.25 5.63
N ARG A 83 10.60 5.41 4.69
CA ARG A 83 12.03 5.32 4.34
C ARG A 83 12.53 6.60 3.68
N GLU A 84 11.79 7.15 2.73
CA GLU A 84 12.09 8.43 2.07
C GLU A 84 12.19 9.57 3.10
N GLU A 85 11.20 9.69 3.98
CA GLU A 85 11.20 10.71 5.04
C GLU A 85 12.39 10.57 6.00
N ASN A 86 12.75 9.35 6.36
CA ASN A 86 13.90 9.09 7.23
C ASN A 86 15.23 9.42 6.56
N LEU A 87 15.37 9.15 5.26
CA LEU A 87 16.55 9.56 4.49
C LEU A 87 16.69 11.08 4.44
N ILE A 88 15.60 11.79 4.14
CA ILE A 88 15.56 13.26 4.13
C ILE A 88 15.90 13.82 5.51
N ARG A 89 15.34 13.25 6.58
CA ARG A 89 15.66 13.67 7.96
C ARG A 89 17.14 13.43 8.30
N LYS A 90 17.73 12.32 7.83
CA LYS A 90 19.15 12.02 8.03
C LYS A 90 20.03 13.03 7.29
N GLU A 91 19.69 13.37 6.06
CA GLU A 91 20.39 14.37 5.25
C GLU A 91 20.32 15.76 5.90
N ALA A 92 19.12 16.18 6.33
CA ALA A 92 18.90 17.43 7.04
C ALA A 92 19.75 17.53 8.31
N ARG A 93 19.81 16.45 9.11
CA ARG A 93 20.62 16.40 10.33
C ARG A 93 22.11 16.57 10.03
N LEU A 94 22.62 15.93 8.98
CA LEU A 94 24.02 16.04 8.59
C LEU A 94 24.37 17.44 8.10
N ASP A 95 23.52 18.05 7.27
CA ASP A 95 23.78 19.39 6.72
C ASP A 95 23.65 20.48 7.79
N LEU A 96 22.63 20.40 8.65
CA LEU A 96 22.48 21.32 9.79
C LEU A 96 23.67 21.22 10.76
N ALA A 97 24.13 20.00 11.06
CA ALA A 97 25.31 19.79 11.89
C ALA A 97 26.57 20.39 11.27
N ARG A 98 26.76 20.28 9.95
CA ARG A 98 27.87 20.93 9.22
C ARG A 98 27.82 22.45 9.31
N ARG A 99 26.61 23.03 9.36
CA ARG A 99 26.40 24.47 9.55
C ARG A 99 26.50 24.90 11.03
N GLY A 100 26.78 23.98 11.96
CA GLY A 100 26.83 24.24 13.40
C GLY A 100 25.45 24.46 14.04
N LEU A 101 24.37 24.11 13.35
CA LEU A 101 22.99 24.28 13.81
C LEU A 101 22.48 23.01 14.49
N VAL A 102 21.70 23.19 15.55
CA VAL A 102 21.04 22.07 16.24
C VAL A 102 19.84 21.61 15.40
N PRO A 103 19.73 20.31 15.06
CA PRO A 103 18.66 19.79 14.20
C PRO A 103 17.35 19.69 14.97
N THR A 104 16.70 20.82 15.17
CA THR A 104 15.33 20.92 15.70
C THR A 104 14.31 20.76 14.57
N GLU A 105 13.06 20.40 14.88
CA GLU A 105 11.99 20.27 13.88
C GLU A 105 11.80 21.57 13.06
N THR A 106 11.97 22.74 13.69
CA THR A 106 11.90 24.05 13.03
C THR A 106 13.02 24.24 12.01
N GLU A 107 14.26 23.88 12.36
CA GLU A 107 15.41 24.01 11.46
C GLU A 107 15.36 22.98 10.32
N ILE A 108 14.85 21.78 10.58
CA ILE A 108 14.59 20.77 9.54
C ILE A 108 13.52 21.27 8.56
N ALA A 109 12.47 21.95 9.05
CA ALA A 109 11.45 22.53 8.19
C ALA A 109 12.00 23.67 7.32
N LYS A 110 12.84 24.55 7.88
CA LYS A 110 13.55 25.60 7.11
C LYS A 110 14.48 24.99 6.06
N TRP A 111 15.28 24.00 6.44
CA TRP A 111 16.17 23.29 5.53
C TRP A 111 15.40 22.64 4.37
N LYS A 112 14.24 22.04 4.63
CA LYS A 112 13.38 21.50 3.57
C LYS A 112 12.89 22.59 2.62
N ALA A 113 12.47 23.75 3.13
CA ALA A 113 12.04 24.87 2.30
C ALA A 113 13.19 25.44 1.45
N GLU A 114 14.38 25.60 2.03
CA GLU A 114 15.60 26.02 1.33
C GLU A 114 15.98 25.03 0.21
N LYS A 115 15.88 23.72 0.46
CA LYS A 115 16.18 22.69 -0.54
C LYS A 115 15.21 22.77 -1.72
N VAL A 116 13.90 22.90 -1.46
CA VAL A 116 12.88 23.07 -2.52
C VAL A 116 13.10 24.35 -3.33
N GLN A 117 13.51 25.43 -2.68
CA GLN A 117 13.82 26.69 -3.37
C GLN A 117 15.06 26.55 -4.28
N LYS A 118 16.14 25.94 -3.77
CA LYS A 118 17.35 25.66 -4.57
C LYS A 118 17.10 24.72 -5.75
N ASP A 119 16.22 23.73 -5.59
CA ASP A 119 15.86 22.82 -6.67
C ASP A 119 15.03 23.53 -7.77
N ASN A 120 14.21 24.52 -7.40
CA ASN A 120 13.45 25.34 -8.36
C ASN A 120 14.29 26.45 -9.03
N GLU A 121 15.35 26.91 -8.34
CA GLU A 121 16.32 27.89 -8.84
C GLU A 121 17.52 27.22 -9.54
N GLY A 122 17.32 26.03 -10.15
CA GLY A 122 18.37 25.26 -10.83
C GLY A 122 19.30 26.12 -11.73
N PRO A 123 20.56 25.70 -11.92
CA PRO A 123 21.70 26.55 -12.33
C PRO A 123 21.46 27.43 -13.56
#